data_AF-A0A0H3N6S7-F1
#
_entry.id   AF-A0A0H3N6S7-F1
#
_cell.length_a   1.000
_cell.length_b   1.000
_cell.length_c   1.000
_cell.angle_alpha   90.00
_cell.angle_beta   90.00
_cell.angle_gamma   90.00
#
_symmetry.space_group_name_H-M   'P 1'
#
loop_
_entity.id
_entity.type
_entity.pdbx_description
1 polymer ?
#
loop_
_entity_poly.entity_id
_entity_poly.type
_entity_poly.pdbx_seq_one_letter_code
_entity_poly.pdbx_strand_id
1 'polypeptide(L)'
;MLLCDPASAGGSKHDYSAFLVGSESENGLLCGRLAELAKINARTDFDKYILHMIYLLKVYPDITHVYIEKNTFNGTAANQLELKIKNDDVLYYRDIEIINEHQKKNKDDKISTLIPVLNKGQMIFAEEDKAFIQQILNFTGQKYSLHDDAPDISAEFINRIFNIKVNESITLLDRRNLGL
;
A
#
# COMPACT_ATOMS: atom_id res chain seq x y z
N MET A 1 0.48 6.87 1.05
CA MET A 1 -0.48 5.82 0.61
C MET A 1 -0.11 4.50 1.27
N LEU A 2 -1.08 3.70 1.68
CA LEU A 2 -0.89 2.28 2.02
C LEU A 2 -1.40 1.43 0.87
N LEU A 3 -0.62 0.44 0.45
CA LEU A 3 -1.01 -0.56 -0.53
C LEU A 3 -0.99 -1.93 0.13
N CYS A 4 -2.00 -2.73 -0.15
CA CYS A 4 -2.16 -4.06 0.42
C CYS A 4 -2.46 -5.08 -0.69
N ASP A 5 -1.55 -6.05 -0.85
CA ASP A 5 -1.74 -7.21 -1.71
C ASP A 5 -1.97 -8.47 -0.83
N PRO A 6 -3.21 -8.99 -0.80
CA PRO A 6 -3.57 -10.12 0.04
C PRO A 6 -3.12 -11.47 -0.54
N ALA A 7 -2.35 -12.20 0.25
CA ALA A 7 -2.15 -13.63 0.08
C ALA A 7 -3.47 -14.40 0.16
N SER A 8 -3.85 -15.08 -0.93
CA SER A 8 -5.15 -15.76 -1.03
C SER A 8 -5.16 -17.11 -1.74
N ALA A 9 -3.98 -17.55 -2.20
CA ALA A 9 -3.83 -18.90 -2.69
C ALA A 9 -4.17 -19.91 -1.58
N GLY A 10 -4.71 -21.08 -1.97
CA GLY A 10 -5.08 -22.16 -1.05
C GLY A 10 -3.96 -23.18 -0.82
N GLY A 11 -2.71 -22.83 -1.12
CA GLY A 11 -1.57 -23.74 -1.09
C GLY A 11 -0.93 -23.82 0.30
N SER A 12 -0.33 -24.97 0.65
CA SER A 12 0.39 -25.17 1.92
C SER A 12 1.73 -24.42 2.02
N LYS A 13 2.06 -23.56 1.05
CA LYS A 13 3.29 -22.79 1.02
C LYS A 13 2.98 -21.37 1.46
N HIS A 14 3.27 -21.05 2.72
CA HIS A 14 3.50 -19.71 3.26
C HIS A 14 3.08 -18.55 2.36
N ASP A 15 1.77 -18.32 2.22
CA ASP A 15 1.30 -17.18 1.44
C ASP A 15 1.54 -15.92 2.29
N TYR A 16 2.35 -14.99 1.75
CA TYR A 16 2.66 -13.72 2.40
C TYR A 16 1.75 -12.64 1.83
N SER A 17 1.11 -11.87 2.69
CA SER A 17 0.48 -10.61 2.27
C SER A 17 1.57 -9.55 2.17
N ALA A 18 1.63 -8.86 1.04
CA ALA A 18 2.54 -7.73 0.88
C ALA A 18 1.84 -6.43 1.30
N PHE A 19 2.56 -5.62 2.09
CA PHE A 19 2.14 -4.30 2.51
C PHE A 19 3.20 -3.28 2.16
N LEU A 20 2.81 -2.16 1.56
CA LEU A 20 3.72 -1.09 1.20
C LEU A 20 3.13 0.26 1.65
N VAL A 21 3.84 0.94 2.55
CA VAL A 21 3.55 2.34 2.89
C VAL A 21 4.47 3.23 2.07
N GLY A 22 3.90 3.82 1.02
CA GLY A 22 4.64 4.65 0.08
C GLY A 22 4.31 6.14 0.20
N SER A 23 5.29 7.00 -0.04
CA SER A 23 5.12 8.45 -0.19
C SER A 23 6.04 9.01 -1.26
N GLU A 24 5.71 10.18 -1.80
CA GLU A 24 6.62 11.01 -2.59
C GLU A 24 7.27 12.04 -1.65
N SER A 25 8.58 12.20 -1.76
CA SER A 25 9.34 13.22 -1.03
C SER A 25 9.32 14.56 -1.77
N GLU A 26 9.68 15.64 -1.07
CA GLU A 26 9.76 16.99 -1.66
C GLU A 26 10.70 17.08 -2.88
N ASN A 27 11.70 16.18 -2.96
CA ASN A 27 12.66 16.12 -4.06
C ASN A 27 12.21 15.21 -5.22
N GLY A 28 10.96 14.72 -5.19
CA GLY A 28 10.41 13.82 -6.22
C GLY A 28 10.93 12.38 -6.14
N LEU A 29 11.63 12.01 -5.06
CA LEU A 29 11.99 10.63 -4.78
C LEU A 29 10.81 9.90 -4.15
N LEU A 30 10.61 8.65 -4.55
CA LEU A 30 9.61 7.75 -4.00
C LEU A 30 10.20 6.99 -2.80
N CYS A 31 9.48 6.98 -1.69
CA CYS A 31 9.93 6.34 -0.46
C CYS A 31 8.96 5.23 -0.05
N GLY A 32 9.41 3.99 -0.04
CA GLY A 32 8.78 2.89 0.68
C GLY A 32 9.17 2.97 2.16
N ARG A 33 8.36 3.68 2.95
CA ARG A 33 8.59 3.88 4.40
C ARG A 33 8.35 2.60 5.21
N LEU A 34 7.57 1.69 4.65
CA LEU A 34 7.45 0.31 5.10
C LEU A 34 7.23 -0.56 3.87
N ALA A 35 7.96 -1.65 3.75
CA ALA A 35 7.76 -2.66 2.73
C ALA A 35 7.82 -4.06 3.37
N GLU A 36 6.66 -4.59 3.72
CA GLU A 36 6.55 -5.80 4.55
C GLU A 36 5.96 -6.97 3.75
N LEU A 37 6.55 -8.15 3.94
CA LEU A 37 5.95 -9.44 3.56
C LEU A 37 5.44 -10.12 4.83
N ALA A 38 4.20 -9.85 5.19
CA ALA A 38 3.60 -10.38 6.41
C ALA A 38 3.13 -11.81 6.20
N LYS A 39 3.41 -12.71 7.15
CA LYS A 39 2.90 -14.09 7.18
C LYS A 39 1.43 -14.13 7.58
N ILE A 40 0.58 -13.47 6.80
CA ILE A 40 -0.85 -13.37 7.01
C ILE A 40 -1.50 -13.88 5.73
N ASN A 41 -2.14 -15.05 5.79
CA ASN A 41 -2.97 -15.49 4.68
C ASN A 41 -4.36 -14.89 4.88
N ALA A 42 -4.75 -13.95 4.02
CA ALA A 42 -5.99 -13.21 4.19
C ALA A 42 -7.25 -14.10 4.07
N ARG A 43 -7.13 -15.32 3.51
CA ARG A 43 -8.23 -16.28 3.41
C ARG A 43 -8.48 -17.02 4.72
N THR A 44 -7.42 -17.37 5.46
CA THR A 44 -7.53 -18.05 6.76
C THR A 44 -7.54 -17.09 7.94
N ASP A 45 -6.85 -15.97 7.81
CA ASP A 45 -6.58 -14.99 8.86
C ASP A 45 -7.09 -13.59 8.47
N PHE A 46 -8.28 -13.53 7.87
CA PHE A 46 -8.88 -12.29 7.37
C PHE A 46 -8.93 -11.18 8.43
N ASP A 47 -9.35 -11.50 9.66
CA ASP A 47 -9.39 -10.51 10.74
C ASP A 47 -8.01 -9.96 11.09
N LYS A 48 -6.96 -10.80 11.06
CA LYS A 48 -5.58 -10.35 11.29
C LYS A 48 -5.11 -9.44 10.16
N TYR A 49 -5.47 -9.76 8.91
CA TYR A 49 -5.19 -8.92 7.76
C TYR A 49 -5.81 -7.52 7.89
N ILE A 50 -7.10 -7.43 8.26
CA ILE A 50 -7.77 -6.13 8.50
C ILE A 50 -7.14 -5.39 9.69
N LEU A 51 -6.88 -6.08 10.79
CA LEU A 51 -6.27 -5.47 11.98
C LEU A 51 -4.86 -4.95 11.71
N HIS A 52 -4.09 -5.63 10.87
CA HIS A 52 -2.76 -5.17 10.47
C HIS A 52 -2.85 -3.87 9.67
N MET A 53 -3.80 -3.75 8.74
CA MET A 53 -4.04 -2.47 8.05
C MET A 53 -4.40 -1.34 9.02
N ILE A 54 -5.27 -1.61 10.00
CA ILE A 54 -5.61 -0.62 11.05
C ILE A 54 -4.38 -0.21 11.86
N TYR A 55 -3.53 -1.18 12.23
CA TYR A 55 -2.27 -0.91 12.91
C TYR A 55 -1.37 0.00 12.07
N LEU A 56 -1.16 -0.31 10.79
CA LEU A 56 -0.36 0.50 9.89
C LEU A 56 -0.92 1.92 9.73
N LEU A 57 -2.25 2.06 9.64
CA LEU A 57 -2.88 3.37 9.62
C LEU A 57 -2.56 4.17 10.88
N LYS A 58 -2.58 3.56 12.07
CA LYS A 58 -2.23 4.25 13.32
C LYS A 58 -0.75 4.62 13.41
N VAL A 59 0.14 3.75 12.95
CA VAL A 59 1.60 3.99 12.94
C VAL A 59 1.98 5.10 11.97
N TYR A 60 1.30 5.17 10.82
CA TYR A 60 1.56 6.15 9.77
C TYR A 60 0.36 7.11 9.63
N PRO A 61 0.28 8.15 10.50
CA PRO A 61 -0.88 9.04 10.59
C PRO A 61 -1.09 9.91 9.34
N ASP A 62 -0.08 10.05 8.50
CA ASP A 62 -0.12 10.83 7.26
C ASP A 62 -0.65 10.04 6.06
N ILE A 63 -0.99 8.75 6.23
CA ILE A 63 -1.68 7.99 5.17
C ILE A 63 -3.05 8.63 4.92
N THR A 64 -3.25 9.06 3.67
CA THR A 64 -4.53 9.60 3.17
C THR A 64 -5.30 8.61 2.30
N HIS A 65 -4.61 7.64 1.67
CA HIS A 65 -5.20 6.70 0.72
C HIS A 65 -4.76 5.28 1.03
N VAL A 66 -5.69 4.32 0.96
CA VAL A 66 -5.45 2.88 1.08
C VAL A 66 -5.89 2.20 -0.21
N TYR A 67 -4.98 1.46 -0.85
CA TYR A 67 -5.30 0.62 -1.99
C TYR A 67 -5.41 -0.84 -1.56
N ILE A 68 -6.50 -1.49 -1.95
CA ILE A 68 -6.72 -2.93 -1.75
C ILE A 68 -7.07 -3.55 -3.09
N GLU A 69 -6.35 -4.61 -3.48
CA GLU A 69 -6.68 -5.33 -4.69
C GLU A 69 -8.06 -6.02 -4.57
N LYS A 70 -8.97 -5.69 -5.49
CA LYS A 70 -10.36 -6.17 -5.45
C LYS A 70 -10.51 -7.65 -5.78
N ASN A 71 -9.59 -8.21 -6.56
CA ASN A 71 -9.71 -9.54 -7.16
C ASN A 71 -9.79 -10.66 -6.12
N THR A 72 -9.28 -10.42 -4.91
CA THR A 72 -9.07 -11.45 -3.91
C THR A 72 -10.29 -11.69 -3.00
N PHE A 73 -11.05 -10.64 -2.66
CA PHE A 73 -12.24 -10.74 -1.81
C PHE A 73 -13.46 -9.97 -2.34
N ASN A 74 -13.49 -9.63 -3.63
CA ASN A 74 -14.59 -8.88 -4.26
C ASN A 74 -14.99 -7.59 -3.52
N GLY A 75 -14.05 -6.98 -2.81
CA GLY A 75 -14.28 -5.76 -2.03
C GLY A 75 -14.76 -5.93 -0.60
N THR A 76 -14.92 -7.15 -0.08
CA THR A 76 -15.24 -7.36 1.34
C THR A 76 -14.18 -6.75 2.26
N ALA A 77 -12.90 -6.83 1.89
CA ALA A 77 -11.80 -6.22 2.63
C ALA A 77 -11.95 -4.70 2.78
N ALA A 78 -12.32 -4.00 1.70
CA ALA A 78 -12.54 -2.56 1.73
C ALA A 78 -13.69 -2.17 2.67
N ASN A 79 -14.83 -2.86 2.56
CA ASN A 79 -16.00 -2.59 3.42
C ASN A 79 -15.70 -2.83 4.90
N GLN A 80 -14.96 -3.90 5.21
CA GLN A 80 -14.59 -4.22 6.60
C GLN A 80 -13.56 -3.25 7.17
N LEU A 81 -12.59 -2.82 6.35
CA LEU A 81 -11.65 -1.78 6.74
C LEU A 81 -12.36 -0.45 7.00
N GLU A 82 -13.28 -0.05 6.12
CA GLU A 82 -14.07 1.18 6.29
C GLU A 82 -14.87 1.16 7.60
N LEU A 83 -15.53 0.04 7.89
CA LEU A 83 -16.28 -0.13 9.15
C LEU A 83 -15.37 -0.07 10.38
N LYS A 84 -14.17 -0.67 10.31
CA LYS A 84 -13.19 -0.59 11.41
C LYS A 84 -12.64 0.81 11.60
N ILE A 85 -12.35 1.55 10.53
CA ILE A 85 -11.92 2.95 10.59
C ILE A 85 -13.01 3.80 11.24
N LYS A 86 -14.28 3.61 10.86
CA LYS A 86 -15.41 4.36 11.40
C LYS A 86 -15.68 4.11 12.89
N ASN A 87 -15.30 2.93 13.38
CA ASN A 87 -15.47 2.56 14.79
C ASN A 87 -14.22 2.81 15.65
N ASP A 88 -13.17 3.40 15.08
CA ASP A 88 -11.92 3.68 15.78
C ASP A 88 -11.83 5.15 16.19
N ASP A 89 -11.60 5.41 17.47
CA ASP A 89 -11.60 6.75 18.05
C ASP A 89 -10.55 7.70 17.44
N VAL A 90 -9.49 7.15 16.82
CA VAL A 90 -8.42 7.94 16.20
C VAL A 90 -8.63 8.02 14.69
N LEU A 91 -8.95 6.90 14.05
CA LEU A 91 -9.05 6.84 12.59
C LEU A 91 -10.36 7.44 12.06
N TYR A 92 -11.44 7.47 12.86
CA TYR A 92 -12.73 8.03 12.47
C TYR A 92 -12.63 9.49 11.99
N TYR A 93 -11.75 10.28 12.61
CA TYR A 93 -11.56 11.69 12.27
C TYR A 93 -10.68 11.91 11.04
N ARG A 94 -10.09 10.84 10.48
CA ARG A 94 -9.22 10.93 9.32
C ARG A 94 -10.03 10.72 8.05
N ASP A 95 -9.85 11.62 7.10
CA ASP A 95 -10.40 11.47 5.75
C ASP A 95 -9.50 10.52 4.93
N ILE A 96 -9.70 9.22 5.12
CA ILE A 96 -8.94 8.16 4.45
C ILE A 96 -9.76 7.62 3.28
N GLU A 97 -9.25 7.80 2.06
CA GLU A 97 -9.87 7.24 0.86
C GLU A 97 -9.44 5.78 0.66
N ILE A 98 -10.42 4.87 0.52
CA ILE A 98 -10.17 3.46 0.20
C ILE A 98 -10.42 3.22 -1.28
N ILE A 99 -9.35 2.91 -2.01
CA ILE A 99 -9.37 2.58 -3.43
C ILE A 99 -9.44 1.05 -3.58
N ASN A 100 -10.53 0.58 -4.17
CA ASN A 100 -10.81 -0.84 -4.33
C ASN A 100 -11.17 -1.14 -5.80
N GLU A 101 -10.15 -1.47 -6.60
CA GLU A 101 -10.25 -1.62 -8.04
C GLU A 101 -9.80 -3.00 -8.51
N HIS A 102 -10.39 -3.47 -9.61
CA HIS A 102 -9.91 -4.66 -10.30
C HIS A 102 -8.65 -4.32 -11.11
N GLN A 103 -7.59 -5.08 -10.91
CA GLN A 103 -6.42 -5.00 -11.78
C GLN A 103 -6.73 -5.67 -13.12
N LYS A 104 -6.72 -4.87 -14.21
CA LYS A 104 -6.98 -5.34 -15.58
C LYS A 104 -5.73 -5.45 -16.46
N LYS A 105 -4.59 -4.95 -15.98
CA LYS A 105 -3.32 -4.95 -16.71
C LYS A 105 -2.61 -6.28 -16.50
N ASN A 106 -1.88 -6.71 -17.54
CA ASN A 106 -0.92 -7.80 -17.44
C ASN A 106 0.10 -7.49 -16.33
N LYS A 107 0.34 -8.45 -15.44
CA LYS A 107 1.22 -8.29 -14.28
C LYS A 107 2.67 -8.02 -14.71
N ASP A 108 3.19 -8.72 -15.71
CA ASP A 108 4.57 -8.50 -16.20
C ASP A 108 4.74 -7.10 -16.81
N ASP A 109 3.76 -6.61 -17.58
CA ASP A 109 3.79 -5.25 -18.15
C ASP A 109 3.72 -4.18 -17.06
N LYS A 110 2.95 -4.45 -16.00
CA LYS A 110 2.88 -3.58 -14.82
C LYS A 110 4.22 -3.54 -14.11
N ILE A 111 4.80 -4.70 -13.77
CA ILE A 111 6.09 -4.77 -13.07
C ILE A 111 7.21 -4.16 -13.92
N SER A 112 7.11 -4.21 -15.24
CA SER A 112 8.06 -3.53 -16.13
C SER A 112 8.11 -2.01 -15.93
N THR A 113 7.07 -1.36 -15.40
CA THR A 113 7.10 0.08 -15.08
C THR A 113 7.98 0.41 -13.87
N LEU A 114 8.22 -0.57 -12.99
CA LEU A 114 9.10 -0.44 -11.82
C LEU A 114 10.58 -0.39 -12.21
N ILE A 115 10.99 -1.13 -13.25
CA ILE A 115 12.41 -1.32 -13.63
C ILE A 115 13.13 0.02 -13.89
N PRO A 116 12.61 0.96 -14.71
CA PRO A 116 13.28 2.22 -14.96
C PRO A 116 13.42 3.09 -13.70
N VAL A 117 12.44 3.03 -12.79
CA VAL A 117 12.42 3.82 -11.55
C VAL A 117 13.49 3.31 -10.59
N LEU A 118 13.60 1.99 -10.43
CA LEU A 118 14.64 1.37 -9.60
C LEU A 118 16.04 1.60 -10.16
N ASN A 119 16.25 1.40 -11.46
CA ASN A 119 17.56 1.59 -12.09
C ASN A 119 18.06 3.03 -12.01
N LYS A 120 17.16 4.00 -11.93
CA LYS A 120 17.49 5.43 -11.73
C LYS A 120 17.68 5.82 -10.27
N GLY A 121 17.47 4.89 -9.32
CA GLY A 121 17.51 5.19 -7.89
C GLY A 121 16.40 6.13 -7.42
N GLN A 122 15.28 6.18 -8.15
CA GLN A 122 14.17 7.10 -7.85
C GLN A 122 13.26 6.57 -6.75
N MET A 123 13.34 5.28 -6.41
CA MET A 123 12.61 4.67 -5.32
C MET A 123 13.58 4.12 -4.27
N ILE A 124 13.33 4.47 -3.02
CA ILE A 124 14.15 4.11 -1.85
C ILE A 124 13.29 3.29 -0.89
N PHE A 125 13.85 2.19 -0.39
CA PHE A 125 13.25 1.35 0.64
C PHE A 125 14.05 1.45 1.94
N ALA A 126 13.38 1.19 3.06
CA ALA A 126 14.05 1.08 4.35
C ALA A 126 14.95 -0.17 4.39
N GLU A 127 16.13 -0.07 5.00
CA GLU A 127 17.15 -1.15 4.96
C GLU A 127 16.67 -2.41 5.71
N GLU A 128 15.80 -2.24 6.69
CA GLU A 128 15.18 -3.28 7.48
C GLU A 128 14.29 -4.24 6.66
N ASP A 129 13.75 -3.77 5.53
CA ASP A 129 12.78 -4.49 4.70
C ASP A 129 13.44 -5.51 3.74
N LYS A 130 14.46 -6.22 4.24
CA LYS A 130 15.36 -7.09 3.45
C LYS A 130 14.62 -8.16 2.66
N ALA A 131 13.61 -8.79 3.26
CA ALA A 131 12.85 -9.86 2.61
C ALA A 131 12.08 -9.34 1.39
N PHE A 132 11.49 -8.16 1.51
CA PHE A 132 10.76 -7.49 0.44
C PHE A 132 11.70 -7.04 -0.67
N ILE A 133 12.81 -6.37 -0.31
CA ILE A 133 13.84 -5.93 -1.25
C ILE A 133 14.42 -7.13 -2.01
N GLN A 134 14.68 -8.25 -1.34
CA GLN A 134 15.23 -9.43 -1.98
C GLN A 134 14.27 -10.05 -3.01
N GLN A 135 12.95 -10.02 -2.76
CA GLN A 135 11.98 -10.45 -3.76
C GLN A 135 12.02 -9.57 -5.01
N ILE A 136 12.16 -8.25 -4.86
CA ILE A 136 12.31 -7.33 -6.01
C ILE A 136 13.58 -7.66 -6.80
N LEU A 137 14.71 -7.84 -6.12
CA LEU A 137 16.00 -8.12 -6.76
C LEU A 137 16.03 -9.49 -7.49
N ASN A 138 15.29 -10.47 -6.96
CA ASN A 138 15.23 -11.82 -7.53
C ASN A 138 14.21 -11.95 -8.66
N PHE A 139 13.39 -10.92 -8.90
CA PHE A 139 12.33 -10.99 -9.89
C PHE A 139 12.90 -10.97 -11.33
N THR A 140 12.56 -11.98 -12.11
CA THR A 140 12.98 -12.18 -13.50
C THR A 140 11.80 -12.45 -14.44
N GLY A 141 10.60 -12.01 -14.04
CA GLY A 141 9.33 -12.25 -14.73
C GLY A 141 8.48 -13.31 -14.02
N GLN A 142 7.16 -13.23 -14.16
CA GLN A 142 6.22 -14.10 -13.45
C GLN A 142 6.46 -15.60 -13.69
N LYS A 143 6.86 -15.97 -14.92
CA LYS A 143 7.08 -17.37 -15.28
C LYS A 143 8.33 -17.99 -14.61
N TYR A 144 9.31 -17.16 -14.28
CA TYR A 144 10.63 -17.60 -13.82
C TYR A 144 10.88 -17.30 -12.33
N SER A 145 10.04 -16.45 -11.73
CA SER A 145 10.15 -16.05 -10.33
C SER A 145 9.20 -16.85 -9.46
N LEU A 146 9.64 -17.23 -8.25
CA LEU A 146 8.81 -17.97 -7.31
C LEU A 146 7.75 -17.07 -6.64
N HIS A 147 8.07 -15.80 -6.46
CA HIS A 147 7.24 -14.81 -5.78
C HIS A 147 7.24 -13.51 -6.58
N ASP A 148 6.07 -12.89 -6.72
CA ASP A 148 5.86 -11.63 -7.43
C ASP A 148 5.15 -10.56 -6.58
N ASP A 149 4.79 -10.86 -5.33
CA ASP A 149 3.99 -9.97 -4.47
C ASP A 149 4.68 -8.61 -4.24
N ALA A 150 5.96 -8.60 -3.84
CA ALA A 150 6.73 -7.38 -3.61
C ALA A 150 6.93 -6.50 -4.88
N PRO A 151 7.36 -7.03 -6.03
CA PRO A 151 7.47 -6.24 -7.25
C PRO A 151 6.11 -5.80 -7.79
N ASP A 152 5.06 -6.61 -7.65
CA ASP A 152 3.71 -6.26 -8.13
C ASP A 152 3.11 -5.08 -7.36
N ILE A 153 3.17 -5.09 -6.02
CA ILE A 153 2.67 -4.00 -5.18
C ILE A 153 3.50 -2.72 -5.32
N SER A 154 4.82 -2.85 -5.53
CA SER A 154 5.71 -1.71 -5.77
C SER A 154 5.41 -1.04 -7.11
N ALA A 155 5.12 -1.81 -8.14
CA ALA A 155 4.70 -1.28 -9.43
C ALA A 155 3.31 -0.61 -9.34
N GLU A 156 2.40 -1.17 -8.54
CA GLU A 156 1.09 -0.54 -8.29
C GLU A 156 1.25 0.82 -7.60
N PHE A 157 2.17 0.92 -6.64
CA PHE A 157 2.48 2.17 -5.96
C PHE A 157 2.93 3.26 -6.94
N ILE A 158 3.90 2.96 -7.81
CA ILE A 158 4.41 3.92 -8.81
C ILE A 158 3.29 4.38 -9.74
N ASN A 159 2.42 3.47 -10.17
CA ASN A 159 1.32 3.81 -11.08
C ASN A 159 0.25 4.69 -10.43
N ARG A 160 0.15 4.70 -9.09
CA ARG A 160 -0.92 5.39 -8.36
C ARG A 160 -0.46 6.66 -7.67
N ILE A 161 0.75 6.69 -7.11
CA ILE A 161 1.19 7.78 -6.24
C ILE A 161 1.04 9.16 -6.89
N PHE A 162 1.35 9.27 -8.19
CA PHE A 162 1.23 10.52 -8.94
C PHE A 162 -0.21 10.93 -9.29
N ASN A 163 -1.17 10.01 -9.17
CA ASN A 163 -2.60 10.27 -9.44
C ASN A 163 -3.39 10.61 -8.17
N ILE A 164 -2.76 10.50 -7.00
CA ILE A 164 -3.40 10.79 -5.71
C ILE A 164 -3.59 12.31 -5.58
N LYS A 165 -4.83 12.74 -5.35
CA LYS A 165 -5.15 14.13 -5.05
C LYS A 165 -5.32 14.28 -3.56
N VAL A 166 -4.38 14.95 -2.90
CA VAL A 166 -4.52 15.31 -1.49
C VAL A 166 -5.26 16.64 -1.42
N ASN A 167 -6.49 16.63 -0.89
CA ASN A 167 -7.22 17.87 -0.61
C ASN A 167 -6.60 18.53 0.63
N GLU A 168 -5.87 19.62 0.44
CA GLU A 168 -5.37 20.42 1.56
C GLU A 168 -6.56 21.07 2.28
N SER A 169 -6.74 20.76 3.57
CA SER A 169 -7.74 21.44 4.39
C SER A 169 -7.33 22.90 4.56
N ILE A 170 -8.07 23.82 3.94
CA ILE A 170 -7.85 25.27 4.09
C ILE A 170 -8.04 25.63 5.56
N THR A 171 -6.96 26.00 6.24
CA THR A 171 -7.05 26.60 7.57
C THR A 171 -7.53 28.04 7.39
N LEU A 172 -8.84 28.27 7.56
CA LEU A 172 -9.38 29.63 7.63
C LEU A 172 -8.78 30.32 8.87
N LEU A 173 -7.78 31.16 8.65
CA LEU A 173 -7.23 32.06 9.68
C LEU A 173 -8.35 33.00 10.15
N ASP A 174 -8.80 32.85 11.40
CA ASP A 174 -9.75 33.79 12.01
C ASP A 174 -9.04 35.14 12.19
N ARG A 175 -9.56 36.17 11.53
CA ARG A 175 -9.03 37.54 11.58
C ARG A 175 -8.95 38.08 13.02
N ARG A 176 -9.81 37.58 13.91
CA ARG A 176 -9.81 37.93 15.34
C ARG A 176 -8.54 37.46 16.07
N ASN A 177 -7.90 36.39 15.61
CA ASN A 177 -6.62 35.91 16.15
C ASN A 177 -5.41 36.70 15.62
N LEU A 178 -5.62 37.58 14.64
CA LEU A 178 -4.58 38.43 14.03
C LEU A 178 -4.56 39.86 14.58
N GLY A 179 -5.40 40.17 15.59
CA GLY A 179 -5.43 41.50 16.22
C GLY A 179 -5.88 42.64 15.30
N LEU A 180 -6.64 42.31 14.24
CA LEU A 180 -7.27 43.25 13.29
C LEU A 180 -8.75 43.45 13.58
#